data_AF-A0A3D1IWH5-F1
#
_entry.id   AF-A0A3D1IWH5-F1
#
_cell.length_a   1.000
_cell.length_b   1.000
_cell.length_c   1.000
_cell.angle_alpha   90.00
_cell.angle_beta   90.00
_cell.angle_gamma   90.00
#
_symmetry.space_group_name_H-M   'P 1'
#
loop_
_entity.id
_entity.type
_entity.pdbx_description
1 polymer ?
#
loop_
_entity_poly.entity_id
_entity_poly.type
_entity_poly.pdbx_seq_one_letter_code
_entity_poly.pdbx_strand_id
1 'polypeptide(L)'
;MDNKTIFTKTTKGLGEALGKTKALSRDFRNILKEIDGKASVEQLHSKLDYMAEAKLQDALAMLAGGDYIREFASQEVAVDDELDFTLDASPDDALTALTMGAFLRELSAPGDGEQASNTIQKKARIDEILAKERLEPRARKDAEELAIKKAIEQV
;
A
#
# COMPACT_ATOMS: atom_id res chain seq x y z
N MET A 1 23.45 -11.68 7.41
CA MET A 1 22.06 -12.02 7.08
C MET A 1 21.68 -13.21 7.95
N ASP A 2 20.49 -13.22 8.53
CA ASP A 2 20.06 -14.30 9.40
C ASP A 2 19.44 -15.45 8.60
N ASN A 3 19.65 -16.67 9.08
CA ASN A 3 19.19 -17.90 8.44
C ASN A 3 17.65 -18.06 8.40
N LYS A 4 16.96 -17.35 9.30
CA LYS A 4 15.50 -17.33 9.42
C LYS A 4 14.84 -16.22 8.61
N THR A 5 15.61 -15.33 7.99
CA THR A 5 15.07 -14.24 7.18
C THR A 5 14.32 -14.82 5.99
N ILE A 6 13.12 -14.31 5.74
CA ILE A 6 12.31 -14.66 4.59
C ILE A 6 12.44 -13.52 3.58
N PHE A 7 12.64 -13.86 2.31
CA PHE A 7 12.74 -12.86 1.24
C PHE A 7 11.54 -12.95 0.30
N THR A 8 11.06 -11.80 -0.18
CA THR A 8 10.06 -11.71 -1.25
C THR A 8 10.68 -11.17 -2.52
N LYS A 9 10.15 -11.60 -3.68
CA LYS A 9 10.49 -11.02 -4.98
C LYS A 9 9.81 -9.67 -5.15
N THR A 10 10.56 -8.66 -5.60
CA THR A 10 9.98 -7.38 -6.03
C THR A 10 9.48 -7.46 -7.47
N THR A 11 8.82 -6.41 -7.97
CA THR A 11 8.42 -6.29 -9.39
C THR A 11 9.61 -6.47 -10.34
N LYS A 12 10.78 -5.95 -9.95
CA LYS A 12 12.03 -6.06 -10.71
C LYS A 12 12.55 -7.50 -10.69
N GLY A 13 12.55 -8.14 -9.52
CA GLY A 13 12.91 -9.55 -9.36
C GLY A 13 12.01 -10.49 -10.16
N LEU A 14 10.70 -10.22 -10.18
CA LEU A 14 9.74 -10.97 -10.96
C LEU A 14 9.97 -10.83 -12.48
N GLY A 15 10.30 -9.63 -12.94
CA GLY A 15 10.66 -9.37 -14.34
C GLY A 15 11.87 -10.17 -14.81
N GLU A 16 12.92 -10.25 -13.98
CA GLU A 16 14.12 -11.06 -14.26
C GLU A 16 13.82 -12.56 -14.18
N ALA A 17 13.06 -13.03 -13.19
CA ALA A 17 12.71 -14.45 -13.05
C ALA A 17 11.91 -14.98 -14.25
N LEU A 18 11.02 -14.14 -14.80
CA LEU A 18 10.24 -14.41 -16.02
C LEU A 18 11.04 -14.21 -17.31
N GLY A 19 12.26 -13.67 -17.23
CA GLY A 19 13.11 -13.40 -18.39
C GLY A 19 12.67 -12.21 -19.24
N LYS A 20 11.79 -11.35 -18.72
CA LYS A 20 11.38 -10.09 -19.38
C LYS A 20 12.55 -9.11 -19.48
N THR A 21 13.45 -9.19 -18.51
CA THR A 21 14.70 -8.43 -18.45
C THR A 21 15.87 -9.40 -18.28
N LYS A 22 17.06 -9.00 -18.74
CA LYS A 22 18.29 -9.83 -18.73
C LYS A 22 19.46 -9.11 -18.04
N ALA A 23 19.19 -8.37 -16.98
CA ALA A 23 20.22 -7.68 -16.22
C ALA A 23 21.01 -8.62 -15.31
N LEU A 24 20.39 -9.73 -14.86
CA LEU A 24 21.01 -10.71 -13.98
C LEU A 24 21.58 -11.91 -14.74
N SER A 25 22.59 -12.56 -14.14
CA SER A 25 23.12 -13.83 -14.63
C SER A 25 22.06 -14.95 -14.52
N ARG A 26 22.31 -16.10 -15.17
CA ARG A 26 21.39 -17.25 -15.10
C ARG A 26 21.23 -17.75 -13.66
N ASP A 27 22.30 -17.73 -12.88
CA ASP A 27 22.31 -18.24 -11.51
C ASP A 27 21.44 -17.39 -10.58
N PHE A 28 21.57 -16.06 -10.67
CA PHE A 28 20.71 -15.13 -9.94
C PHE A 28 19.22 -15.28 -10.30
N ARG A 29 18.91 -15.54 -11.58
CA ARG A 29 17.53 -15.83 -11.99
C ARG A 29 17.00 -17.14 -11.43
N ASN A 30 17.85 -18.16 -11.32
CA ASN A 30 17.45 -19.43 -10.71
C ASN A 30 17.17 -19.25 -9.22
N ILE A 31 18.01 -18.49 -8.51
CA ILE A 31 17.76 -18.10 -7.10
C ILE A 31 16.42 -17.36 -6.99
N LEU A 32 16.16 -16.37 -7.84
CA LEU A 32 14.90 -15.63 -7.83
C LEU A 32 13.68 -16.53 -8.04
N LYS A 33 13.76 -17.60 -8.84
CA LYS A 33 12.63 -18.52 -9.02
C LYS A 33 12.25 -19.22 -7.72
N GLU A 34 13.23 -19.59 -6.90
CA GLU A 34 13.01 -20.28 -5.63
C GLU A 34 12.46 -19.37 -4.50
N ILE A 35 12.64 -18.05 -4.59
CA ILE A 35 12.22 -17.08 -3.55
C ILE A 35 10.71 -16.80 -3.62
N ASP A 36 9.87 -17.58 -2.95
CA ASP A 36 8.40 -17.40 -3.00
C ASP A 36 7.80 -16.54 -1.85
N GLY A 37 8.62 -15.85 -1.05
CA GLY A 37 8.11 -15.11 0.11
C GLY A 37 7.69 -16.00 1.30
N LYS A 38 7.94 -17.31 1.22
CA LYS A 38 7.59 -18.29 2.26
C LYS A 38 8.80 -19.03 2.82
N ALA A 39 9.83 -19.23 1.98
CA ALA A 39 11.02 -19.98 2.36
C ALA A 39 12.03 -19.10 3.08
N SER A 40 12.57 -19.59 4.20
CA SER A 40 13.73 -18.98 4.86
C SER A 40 15.01 -19.22 4.07
N VAL A 41 16.09 -18.51 4.41
CA VAL A 41 17.41 -18.70 3.79
C VAL A 41 17.90 -20.15 3.89
N GLU A 42 17.71 -20.81 5.02
CA GLU A 42 18.06 -22.24 5.19
C GLU A 42 17.28 -23.15 4.24
N GLN A 43 15.97 -22.90 4.09
CA GLN A 43 15.15 -23.68 3.16
C GLN A 43 15.50 -23.42 1.70
N LEU A 44 15.89 -22.18 1.36
CA LEU A 44 16.40 -21.83 0.05
C LEU A 44 17.72 -22.55 -0.24
N HIS A 45 18.63 -22.64 0.74
CA HIS A 45 19.87 -23.39 0.60
C HIS A 45 19.62 -24.87 0.32
N SER A 46 18.73 -25.51 1.08
CA SER A 46 18.36 -26.92 0.87
C SER A 46 17.75 -27.19 -0.51
N LYS A 47 17.07 -26.22 -1.12
CA LYS A 47 16.56 -26.32 -2.50
C LYS A 47 17.66 -26.08 -3.54
N LEU A 48 18.64 -25.25 -3.21
CA LEU A 48 19.76 -24.86 -4.06
C LEU A 48 21.02 -25.66 -3.68
N ASP A 49 20.90 -27.00 -3.59
CA ASP A 49 21.94 -27.95 -3.13
C ASP A 49 23.25 -27.90 -3.95
N TYR A 50 23.25 -27.20 -5.08
CA TYR A 50 24.43 -26.98 -5.92
C TYR A 50 25.26 -25.74 -5.51
N MET A 51 24.80 -24.93 -4.55
CA MET A 51 25.47 -23.71 -4.09
C MET A 51 25.87 -23.82 -2.62
N ALA A 52 27.09 -23.39 -2.30
CA ALA A 52 27.53 -23.25 -0.92
C ALA A 52 26.79 -22.10 -0.22
N GLU A 53 26.47 -22.26 1.06
CA GLU A 53 25.74 -21.29 1.88
C GLU A 53 26.33 -19.88 1.83
N ALA A 54 27.66 -19.76 1.93
CA ALA A 54 28.35 -18.47 1.82
C ALA A 54 28.07 -17.76 0.48
N LYS A 55 28.08 -18.51 -0.64
CA LYS A 55 27.77 -17.95 -1.96
C LYS A 55 26.30 -17.57 -2.10
N LEU A 56 25.40 -18.31 -1.47
CA LEU A 56 23.98 -17.97 -1.46
C LEU A 56 23.74 -16.67 -0.69
N GLN A 57 24.38 -16.49 0.47
CA GLN A 57 24.28 -15.26 1.24
C GLN A 57 24.84 -14.05 0.48
N ASP A 58 26.00 -14.18 -0.17
CA ASP A 58 26.55 -13.14 -1.04
C ASP A 58 25.60 -12.80 -2.19
N ALA A 59 24.99 -13.82 -2.79
CA ALA A 59 24.06 -13.63 -3.89
C ALA A 59 22.77 -12.92 -3.45
N LEU A 60 22.24 -13.27 -2.27
CA LEU A 60 21.09 -12.59 -1.68
C LEU A 60 21.42 -11.14 -1.34
N ALA A 61 22.63 -10.85 -0.83
CA ALA A 61 23.07 -9.49 -0.58
C ALA A 61 23.14 -8.64 -1.87
N MET A 62 23.65 -9.20 -2.97
CA MET A 62 23.64 -8.52 -4.27
C MET A 62 22.22 -8.29 -4.80
N LEU A 63 21.34 -9.27 -4.67
CA LEU A 63 19.94 -9.16 -5.09
C LEU A 63 19.17 -8.12 -4.27
N ALA A 64 19.43 -8.05 -2.97
CA ALA A 64 18.85 -7.05 -2.07
C ALA A 64 19.35 -5.65 -2.42
N GLY A 65 20.66 -5.45 -2.62
CA GLY A 65 21.23 -4.17 -3.04
C GLY A 65 20.77 -3.71 -4.43
N GLY A 66 20.34 -4.64 -5.29
CA GLY A 66 19.78 -4.36 -6.61
C GLY A 66 18.26 -4.15 -6.65
N ASP A 67 17.57 -4.10 -5.51
CA ASP A 67 16.10 -4.02 -5.39
C ASP A 67 15.35 -5.17 -6.08
N TYR A 68 15.97 -6.33 -6.25
CA TYR A 68 15.32 -7.52 -6.82
C TYR A 68 14.56 -8.34 -5.78
N ILE A 69 15.01 -8.29 -4.53
CA ILE A 69 14.37 -8.95 -3.39
C ILE A 69 14.22 -7.97 -2.22
N ARG A 70 13.26 -8.22 -1.35
CA ARG A 70 13.05 -7.47 -0.11
C ARG A 70 12.86 -8.43 1.06
N GLU A 71 13.39 -8.07 2.22
CA GLU A 71 13.15 -8.82 3.45
C GLU A 71 11.67 -8.73 3.83
N PHE A 72 11.05 -9.90 4.02
CA PHE A 72 9.73 -10.00 4.59
C PHE A 72 9.87 -9.92 6.10
N ALA A 73 9.63 -8.73 6.65
CA ALA A 73 9.37 -8.62 8.07
C ALA A 73 7.98 -9.22 8.30
N SER A 74 7.92 -10.51 8.65
CA SER A 74 6.77 -11.01 9.38
C SER A 74 6.75 -10.23 10.68
N GLN A 75 5.92 -9.19 10.74
CA GLN A 75 5.46 -8.69 12.02
C GLN A 75 4.85 -9.92 12.68
N GLU A 76 5.50 -10.46 13.70
CA GLU A 76 4.83 -11.34 14.64
C GLU A 76 3.72 -10.48 15.23
N VAL A 77 2.56 -10.53 14.59
CA VAL A 77 1.34 -10.00 15.17
C VAL A 77 1.17 -10.89 16.38
N ALA A 78 1.55 -10.38 17.55
CA ALA A 78 1.11 -10.95 18.80
C ALA A 78 -0.40 -11.06 18.65
N VAL A 79 -0.87 -12.30 18.54
CA VAL A 79 -2.28 -12.63 18.63
C VAL A 79 -2.67 -12.30 20.07
N ASP A 80 -2.88 -11.02 20.35
CA ASP A 80 -3.81 -10.66 21.41
C ASP A 80 -5.14 -11.24 20.93
N ASP A 81 -5.59 -12.31 21.59
CA ASP A 81 -6.83 -13.07 21.37
C ASP A 81 -8.12 -12.21 21.54
N GLU A 82 -8.06 -10.90 21.25
CA GLU A 82 -9.11 -9.92 21.48
C GLU A 82 -9.66 -9.29 20.19
N LEU A 83 -9.27 -9.82 19.02
CA LEU A 83 -10.02 -9.58 17.78
C LEU A 83 -11.01 -10.74 17.56
N ASP A 84 -12.11 -10.66 18.29
CA ASP A 84 -13.25 -11.55 18.13
C ASP A 84 -13.93 -11.32 16.77
N PHE A 85 -13.47 -12.06 15.75
CA PHE A 85 -14.12 -12.13 14.44
C PHE A 85 -15.35 -13.07 14.46
N THR A 86 -15.87 -13.48 15.62
CA THR A 86 -17.19 -14.11 15.72
C THR A 86 -18.30 -13.05 15.65
N LEU A 87 -18.34 -12.32 14.53
CA LEU A 87 -19.61 -11.77 14.10
C LEU A 87 -20.46 -12.96 13.66
N ASP A 88 -21.35 -13.41 14.54
CA ASP A 88 -22.45 -14.34 14.25
C ASP A 88 -23.49 -13.65 13.34
N ALA A 89 -23.01 -13.13 12.21
CA ALA A 89 -23.85 -12.62 11.16
C ALA A 89 -24.29 -13.83 10.33
N SER A 90 -25.53 -14.25 10.55
CA SER A 90 -26.12 -15.29 9.71
C SER A 90 -26.07 -14.83 8.25
N PRO A 91 -25.78 -15.73 7.29
CA PRO A 91 -25.76 -15.35 5.87
C PRO A 91 -27.11 -14.77 5.42
N ASP A 92 -28.21 -15.13 6.10
CA ASP A 92 -29.55 -14.60 5.85
C ASP A 92 -29.69 -13.12 6.24
N ASP A 93 -29.03 -12.66 7.30
CA ASP A 93 -29.04 -11.24 7.70
C ASP A 93 -28.25 -10.37 6.72
N ALA A 94 -27.10 -10.87 6.24
CA ALA A 94 -26.30 -10.19 5.21
C ALA A 94 -27.05 -10.09 3.87
N LEU A 95 -27.79 -11.14 3.49
CA LEU A 95 -28.64 -11.14 2.31
C LEU A 95 -29.84 -10.20 2.46
N THR A 96 -30.47 -10.17 3.63
CA THR A 96 -31.60 -9.30 3.91
C THR A 96 -31.19 -7.82 3.88
N ALA A 97 -30.00 -7.48 4.38
CA ALA A 97 -29.43 -6.13 4.32
C ALA A 97 -29.17 -5.65 2.88
N LEU A 98 -28.96 -6.57 1.93
CA LEU A 98 -28.78 -6.25 0.50
C LEU A 98 -30.10 -6.13 -0.26
N THR A 99 -31.26 -6.37 0.38
CA THR A 99 -32.55 -6.24 -0.29
C THR A 99 -33.02 -4.79 -0.34
N MET A 100 -33.67 -4.41 -1.45
CA MET A 100 -34.27 -3.08 -1.61
C MET A 100 -35.29 -2.75 -0.50
N GLY A 101 -35.90 -3.77 0.12
CA GLY A 101 -36.85 -3.59 1.23
C GLY A 101 -36.20 -3.06 2.51
N ALA A 102 -34.96 -3.43 2.80
CA ALA A 102 -34.21 -2.88 3.93
C ALA A 102 -33.86 -1.40 3.69
N PHE A 103 -33.43 -1.07 2.46
CA PHE A 103 -33.15 0.31 2.05
C PHE A 103 -34.39 1.23 2.09
N LEU A 104 -35.55 0.74 1.62
CA LEU A 104 -36.81 1.48 1.68
C LEU A 104 -37.29 1.69 3.11
N ARG A 105 -37.04 0.73 4.01
CA ARG A 105 -37.36 0.83 5.44
C ARG A 105 -36.50 1.87 6.14
N GLU A 106 -35.20 1.91 5.83
CA GLU A 106 -34.26 2.93 6.32
C GLU A 106 -34.70 4.34 5.88
N LEU A 107 -35.12 4.52 4.63
CA LEU A 107 -35.63 5.79 4.12
C LEU A 107 -36.98 6.21 4.73
N SER A 108 -37.73 5.25 5.28
CA SER A 108 -39.08 5.48 5.81
C SER A 108 -39.13 5.59 7.33
N ALA A 109 -38.01 5.38 8.03
CA ALA A 109 -37.97 5.48 9.49
C ALA A 109 -37.71 6.94 9.92
N PRO A 110 -38.63 7.59 10.69
CA PRO A 110 -38.29 8.78 11.44
C PRO A 110 -37.33 8.38 12.57
N GLY A 111 -36.10 8.86 12.50
CA GLY A 111 -35.01 8.40 13.36
C GLY A 111 -35.16 8.80 14.83
N ASP A 112 -35.21 7.79 15.70
CA ASP A 112 -34.70 7.88 17.06
C ASP A 112 -33.18 7.62 17.00
N GLY A 113 -32.37 8.66 17.21
CA GLY A 113 -30.92 8.51 17.16
C GLY A 113 -30.16 9.82 17.24
N GLU A 114 -30.05 10.37 18.45
CA GLU A 114 -29.34 11.59 18.87
C GLU A 114 -27.84 11.68 18.51
N GLN A 115 -27.31 10.88 17.58
CA GLN A 115 -25.89 10.90 17.19
C GLN A 115 -25.59 11.60 15.86
N ALA A 116 -26.60 11.98 15.08
CA ALA A 116 -26.40 12.64 13.78
C ALA A 116 -26.05 14.14 13.87
N SER A 117 -26.32 14.80 15.00
CA SER A 117 -26.15 16.26 15.10
C SER A 117 -24.68 16.70 15.17
N ASN A 118 -23.79 15.84 15.67
CA ASN A 118 -22.38 16.18 15.87
C ASN A 118 -21.53 16.05 14.59
N THR A 119 -21.93 15.18 13.67
CA THR A 119 -21.21 14.93 12.40
C THR A 119 -21.54 15.95 11.33
N ILE A 120 -22.75 16.53 11.34
CA ILE A 120 -23.17 17.53 10.35
C ILE A 120 -22.48 18.88 10.60
N GLN A 121 -22.31 19.29 11.86
CA GLN A 121 -21.64 20.57 12.18
C GLN A 121 -20.12 20.57 11.87
N LYS A 122 -19.46 19.41 11.98
CA LYS A 122 -18.02 19.31 11.69
C LYS A 122 -17.70 19.35 10.19
N LYS A 123 -18.56 18.79 9.33
CA LYS A 123 -18.35 18.83 7.87
C LYS A 123 -18.51 20.24 7.29
N ALA A 124 -19.49 21.00 7.75
CA ALA A 124 -19.72 22.37 7.26
C ALA A 124 -18.56 23.34 7.53
N ARG A 125 -17.79 23.15 8.61
CA ARG A 125 -16.62 24.00 8.93
C ARG A 125 -15.41 23.73 8.04
N ILE A 126 -15.25 22.51 7.54
CA ILE A 126 -14.09 22.14 6.71
C ILE A 126 -14.23 22.72 5.30
N ASP A 127 -15.45 22.73 4.76
CA ASP A 127 -15.71 23.26 3.42
C ASP A 127 -15.55 24.80 3.35
N GLU A 128 -15.83 25.53 4.44
CA GLU A 128 -15.66 26.99 4.47
C GLU A 128 -14.18 27.42 4.52
N ILE A 129 -13.33 26.62 5.19
CA ILE A 129 -11.87 26.87 5.27
C ILE A 129 -11.23 26.61 3.90
N LEU A 130 -11.63 25.53 3.23
CA LEU A 130 -11.10 25.16 1.91
C LEU A 130 -11.49 26.16 0.81
N ALA A 131 -12.67 26.78 0.93
CA ALA A 131 -13.13 27.79 -0.02
C ALA A 131 -12.39 29.13 0.11
N LYS A 132 -11.98 29.53 1.32
CA LYS A 132 -11.21 30.75 1.58
C LYS A 132 -9.74 30.63 1.17
N GLU A 133 -9.16 29.44 1.26
CA GLU A 133 -7.75 29.19 0.90
C GLU A 133 -7.50 29.16 -0.62
N ARG A 134 -8.54 28.90 -1.43
CA ARG A 134 -8.43 28.80 -2.90
C ARG A 134 -8.52 30.14 -3.63
N LEU A 135 -8.96 31.21 -2.96
CA LEU A 135 -9.20 32.52 -3.59
C LEU A 135 -8.04 33.53 -3.42
N GLU A 136 -7.15 33.34 -2.45
CA GLU A 136 -6.08 34.31 -2.14
C GLU A 136 -4.80 34.27 -3.02
N PRO A 137 -4.36 33.15 -3.64
CA PRO A 137 -3.07 33.15 -4.36
C PRO A 137 -3.16 33.52 -5.85
N ARG A 138 -4.37 33.75 -6.40
CA ARG A 138 -4.53 34.14 -7.82
C ARG A 138 -4.38 35.64 -8.05
N ALA A 139 -4.82 36.47 -7.10
CA ALA A 139 -4.73 37.92 -7.22
C ALA A 139 -3.30 38.48 -7.12
N ARG A 140 -2.35 37.75 -6.49
CA ARG A 140 -0.94 38.19 -6.40
C ARG A 140 -0.12 37.86 -7.65
N LYS A 141 -0.42 36.73 -8.29
CA LYS A 141 0.30 36.29 -9.50
C LYS A 141 -0.03 37.18 -10.71
N ASP A 142 -1.30 37.56 -10.86
CA ASP A 142 -1.73 38.43 -11.97
C ASP A 142 -1.19 39.86 -11.80
N ALA A 143 -0.97 40.32 -10.56
CA ALA A 143 -0.40 41.64 -10.28
C ALA A 143 1.12 41.70 -10.54
N GLU A 144 1.86 40.63 -10.28
CA GLU A 144 3.29 40.56 -10.62
C GLU A 144 3.54 40.45 -12.13
N GLU A 145 2.71 39.71 -12.86
CA GLU A 145 2.87 39.56 -14.31
C GLU A 145 2.64 40.87 -15.07
N LEU A 146 1.68 41.68 -14.62
CA LEU A 146 1.44 43.02 -15.17
C LEU A 146 2.56 44.01 -14.84
N ALA A 147 3.21 43.90 -13.68
CA ALA A 147 4.33 44.75 -13.30
C ALA A 147 5.58 44.46 -14.14
N ILE A 148 5.86 43.19 -14.44
CA ILE A 148 7.00 42.78 -15.28
C ILE A 148 6.78 43.20 -16.73
N LYS A 149 5.57 43.04 -17.26
CA LYS A 149 5.27 43.41 -18.66
C LYS A 149 5.39 44.92 -18.90
N LYS A 150 4.96 45.74 -17.93
CA LYS A 150 5.07 47.20 -18.02
C LYS A 150 6.51 47.72 -17.88
N ALA A 151 7.37 46.99 -17.18
CA ALA A 151 8.79 47.31 -17.06
C ALA A 151 9.58 47.02 -18.35
N ILE A 152 9.13 46.06 -19.16
CA ILE A 152 9.76 45.71 -20.45
C ILE A 152 9.35 46.70 -21.56
N GLU A 153 8.19 47.36 -21.44
CA GLU A 153 7.67 48.29 -22.45
C GLU A 153 8.22 49.74 -22.31
N GLN A 154 9.02 50.03 -21.27
CA GLN A 154 9.65 51.34 -21.06
C GLN A 154 11.18 51.38 -21.30
N VAL A 155 11.74 50.35 -21.94
CA VAL A 155 13.14 50.31 -22.43
C VAL A 155 13.13 50.27 -23.95
#